data_AF-A0A8H6I160-F1
#
_entry.id   AF-A0A8H6I160-F1
#
_cell.length_a   1.000
_cell.length_b   1.000
_cell.length_c   1.000
_cell.angle_alpha   90.00
_cell.angle_beta   90.00
_cell.angle_gamma   90.00
#
_symmetry.space_group_name_H-M   'P 1'
#
loop_
_entity.id
_entity.type
_entity.pdbx_description
1 polymer ?
#
loop_
_entity_poly.entity_id
_entity_poly.type
_entity_poly.pdbx_seq_one_letter_code
_entity_poly.pdbx_strand_id
1 'polypeptide(L)'
;MASSSARSGGKPVTVARLNDAVLGCFGRVPPSETVDHLVRYLGTWSGSECVIQFAVKLIAPFLALRARLQHKAGLRASPESAGAAAYAKIGSILGDSRTVWRFWGLLPIFQWLISLERSPPATRALLTIERLQGWSMLAYYPLEHLSYLLSHNIIPSALPSPLSLFSSSPSGKKKLIKLDAGKLSLWSTRFWAVYVFLHFAHLWEDRKLLIQRGRALKKARGGSGLTVEERRDMGGRWDAFWSEVVVNLGYLPLTIHWSLEKGLIKNDVWVGLFGLVAAVTSFRSGWKATALPPPPPAPPAAAPAPALAASPAATEEKKEEVEEKVGATGYEL
;
A
#
# COMPACT_ATOMS: atom_id res chain seq x y z
N MET A 1 39.95 23.50 60.33
CA MET A 1 40.70 22.98 59.17
C MET A 1 40.55 21.46 59.12
N ALA A 2 40.61 20.88 57.92
CA ALA A 2 40.30 19.49 57.51
C ALA A 2 38.79 19.18 57.47
N SER A 3 38.08 19.36 56.34
CA SER A 3 38.16 18.68 55.03
C SER A 3 37.94 17.18 55.11
N SER A 4 36.76 16.73 54.68
CA SER A 4 36.59 15.42 54.05
C SER A 4 35.48 15.51 53.00
N SER A 5 35.93 15.68 51.76
CA SER A 5 35.14 15.58 50.54
C SER A 5 34.77 14.11 50.31
N ALA A 6 33.52 13.73 50.57
CA ALA A 6 32.99 12.44 50.16
C ALA A 6 32.82 12.40 48.63
N ARG A 7 33.80 11.82 47.94
CA ARG A 7 33.75 11.47 46.52
C ARG A 7 32.56 10.54 46.27
N SER A 8 31.69 10.93 45.35
CA SER A 8 30.67 10.05 44.75
C SER A 8 31.35 8.91 43.99
N GLY A 9 31.44 7.73 44.61
CA GLY A 9 31.93 6.51 43.98
C GLY A 9 30.98 6.05 42.87
N GLY A 10 31.39 6.21 41.62
CA GLY A 10 30.71 5.60 40.48
C GLY A 10 30.76 4.07 40.60
N LYS A 11 29.59 3.41 40.58
CA LYS A 11 29.49 1.94 40.62
C LYS A 11 30.29 1.33 39.46
N PRO A 12 31.03 0.23 39.65
CA PRO A 12 31.86 -0.36 38.59
C PRO A 12 30.99 -0.79 37.39
N VAL A 13 31.45 -0.47 36.19
CA VAL A 13 30.80 -0.85 34.93
C VAL A 13 31.04 -2.35 34.73
N THR A 14 30.06 -3.16 35.06
CA THR A 14 30.07 -4.60 34.76
C THR A 14 29.80 -4.83 33.27
N VAL A 15 30.38 -5.90 32.72
CA VAL A 15 30.16 -6.33 31.32
C VAL A 15 28.68 -6.45 30.99
N ALA A 16 27.86 -6.93 31.94
CA ALA A 16 26.40 -6.98 31.82
C ALA A 16 25.76 -5.59 31.64
N ARG A 17 26.21 -4.57 32.37
CA ARG A 17 25.68 -3.19 32.20
C ARG A 17 26.13 -2.55 30.89
N LEU A 18 27.33 -2.87 30.42
CA LEU A 18 27.79 -2.44 29.10
C LEU A 18 26.95 -3.14 28.01
N ASN A 19 26.65 -4.42 28.19
CA ASN A 19 25.77 -5.18 27.32
C ASN A 19 24.35 -4.57 27.30
N ASP A 20 23.72 -4.33 28.45
CA ASP A 20 22.39 -3.71 28.52
C ASP A 20 22.38 -2.27 27.99
N ALA A 21 23.48 -1.53 28.14
CA ALA A 21 23.60 -0.18 27.60
C ALA A 21 23.72 -0.19 26.07
N VAL A 22 24.42 -1.18 25.49
CA VAL A 22 24.72 -1.26 24.06
C VAL A 22 23.68 -2.09 23.31
N LEU A 23 23.45 -3.35 23.70
CA LEU A 23 22.46 -4.23 23.07
C LEU A 23 21.03 -3.92 23.53
N GLY A 24 20.85 -3.49 24.78
CA GLY A 24 19.55 -3.07 25.33
C GLY A 24 19.19 -1.60 25.06
N CYS A 25 19.94 -0.89 24.21
CA CYS A 25 19.73 0.54 23.95
C CYS A 25 18.30 0.86 23.46
N PHE A 26 17.67 -0.06 22.73
CA PHE A 26 16.30 0.07 22.25
C PHE A 26 15.23 -0.07 23.33
N GLY A 27 15.56 -0.60 24.53
CA GLY A 27 14.65 -0.60 25.68
C GLY A 27 14.32 0.81 26.19
N ARG A 28 15.06 1.83 25.75
CA ARG A 28 14.78 3.25 26.03
C ARG A 28 13.92 3.93 24.97
N VAL A 29 13.64 3.25 23.85
CA VAL A 29 12.80 3.77 22.79
C VAL A 29 11.36 3.41 23.13
N PRO A 30 10.47 4.40 23.42
CA PRO A 30 9.08 4.10 23.68
C PRO A 30 8.42 3.51 22.43
N PRO A 31 7.44 2.59 22.59
CA PRO A 31 6.61 2.15 21.47
C PRO A 31 5.99 3.34 20.74
N SER A 32 5.96 3.28 19.41
CA SER A 32 5.48 4.38 18.57
C SER A 32 4.45 3.86 17.58
N GLU A 33 3.20 4.29 17.75
CA GLU A 33 2.11 3.94 16.83
C GLU A 33 2.43 4.36 15.38
N THR A 34 3.20 5.44 15.20
CA THR A 34 3.62 5.87 13.85
C THR A 34 4.60 4.87 13.23
N VAL A 35 5.55 4.35 14.01
CA VAL A 35 6.49 3.32 13.55
C VAL A 35 5.74 2.02 13.29
N ASP A 36 4.81 1.64 14.17
CA ASP A 36 4.00 0.43 14.00
C ASP A 36 3.10 0.52 12.76
N HIS A 37 2.51 1.70 12.50
CA HIS A 37 1.75 1.94 11.27
C HIS A 37 2.65 1.93 10.03
N LEU A 38 3.84 2.54 10.09
CA LEU A 38 4.82 2.48 8.99
C LEU A 38 5.24 1.04 8.68
N VAL A 39 5.54 0.23 9.70
CA VAL A 39 5.93 -1.18 9.51
C VAL A 39 4.77 -1.96 8.90
N ARG A 40 3.53 -1.77 9.39
CA ARG A 40 2.35 -2.41 8.80
C ARG A 40 2.16 -2.00 7.35
N TYR A 41 2.24 -0.71 7.04
CA TYR A 41 2.03 -0.21 5.69
C TYR A 41 3.15 -0.66 4.74
N LEU A 42 4.42 -0.38 5.07
CA LEU A 42 5.55 -0.70 4.19
C LEU A 42 5.81 -2.22 4.07
N GLY A 43 5.45 -3.00 5.10
CA GLY A 43 5.60 -4.46 5.09
C GLY A 43 4.50 -5.20 4.32
N THR A 44 3.34 -4.57 4.09
CA THR A 44 2.21 -5.22 3.39
C THR A 44 1.88 -4.58 2.05
N TRP A 45 2.21 -3.30 1.87
CA TRP A 45 1.77 -2.52 0.73
C TRP A 45 2.93 -2.16 -0.20
N SER A 46 2.83 -2.58 -1.46
CA SER A 46 3.68 -2.05 -2.54
C SER A 46 3.09 -0.72 -3.02
N GLY A 47 3.92 0.32 -3.09
CA GLY A 47 3.49 1.65 -3.55
C GLY A 47 4.35 2.81 -3.05
N SER A 48 5.08 2.64 -1.95
CA SER A 48 6.00 3.67 -1.44
C SER A 48 7.14 3.96 -2.43
N GLU A 49 7.60 2.92 -3.13
CA GLU A 49 8.60 3.01 -4.19
C GLU A 49 8.10 3.79 -5.41
N CYS A 50 6.79 3.80 -5.66
CA CYS A 50 6.18 4.60 -6.74
C CYS A 50 6.31 6.10 -6.43
N VAL A 51 6.04 6.51 -5.18
CA VAL A 51 6.15 7.91 -4.77
C VAL A 51 7.57 8.40 -4.94
N ILE A 52 8.55 7.63 -4.44
CA ILE A 52 9.96 7.97 -4.57
C ILE A 52 10.35 8.03 -6.05
N GLN A 53 9.98 7.03 -6.85
CA GLN A 53 10.32 6.97 -8.27
C GLN A 53 9.83 8.21 -9.03
N PHE A 54 8.57 8.59 -8.87
CA PHE A 54 8.02 9.73 -9.61
C PHE A 54 8.47 11.07 -9.02
N ALA A 55 8.74 11.15 -7.71
CA ALA A 55 9.36 12.34 -7.11
C ALA A 55 10.76 12.58 -7.70
N VAL A 56 11.60 11.55 -7.79
CA VAL A 56 12.95 11.71 -8.35
C VAL A 56 12.93 12.02 -9.86
N LYS A 57 11.91 11.56 -10.60
CA LYS A 57 11.66 11.96 -12.00
C LYS A 57 11.34 13.44 -12.18
N LEU A 58 10.90 14.14 -11.13
CA LEU A 58 10.70 15.59 -11.12
C LEU A 58 11.93 16.34 -10.59
N ILE A 59 12.58 15.79 -9.56
CA ILE A 59 13.77 16.40 -8.94
C ILE A 59 14.96 16.39 -9.90
N ALA A 60 15.21 15.28 -10.61
CA ALA A 60 16.35 15.16 -11.52
C ALA A 60 16.36 16.26 -12.62
N PRO A 61 15.29 16.49 -13.40
CA PRO A 61 15.27 17.55 -14.40
C PRO A 61 15.34 18.95 -13.78
N PHE A 62 14.79 19.16 -12.58
CA PHE A 62 14.96 20.42 -11.85
C PHE A 62 16.43 20.68 -11.47
N LEU A 63 17.13 19.67 -10.95
CA LEU A 63 18.56 19.77 -10.63
C LEU A 63 19.41 19.99 -11.89
N ALA A 64 19.05 19.37 -13.01
CA ALA A 64 19.71 19.59 -14.29
C ALA A 64 19.46 21.00 -14.84
N LEU A 65 18.22 21.53 -14.71
CA LEU A 65 17.91 22.91 -15.08
C LEU A 65 18.70 23.90 -14.21
N ARG A 66 18.71 23.72 -12.90
CA ARG A 66 19.47 24.54 -11.96
C ARG A 66 20.96 24.56 -12.31
N ALA A 67 21.56 23.40 -12.58
CA ALA A 67 22.98 23.33 -12.95
C ALA A 67 23.29 24.05 -14.27
N ARG A 68 22.42 23.91 -15.28
CA ARG A 68 22.54 24.64 -16.55
C ARG A 68 22.43 26.16 -16.36
N LEU A 69 21.51 26.63 -15.51
CA LEU A 69 21.36 28.06 -15.21
C LEU A 69 22.59 28.61 -14.45
N GLN A 70 23.10 27.87 -13.47
CA GLN A 70 24.30 28.26 -12.72
C GLN A 70 25.55 28.29 -13.61
N HIS A 71 25.68 27.35 -14.54
CA HIS A 71 26.77 27.35 -15.52
C HIS A 71 26.69 28.56 -16.46
N LYS A 72 25.48 28.88 -16.97
CA LYS A 72 25.26 30.09 -17.78
C LYS A 72 25.57 31.39 -17.03
N ALA A 73 25.37 31.40 -15.70
CA ALA A 73 25.69 32.52 -14.83
C ALA A 73 27.17 32.56 -14.39
N GLY A 74 28.03 31.64 -14.87
CA GLY A 74 29.44 31.57 -14.48
C GLY A 74 29.69 31.06 -13.05
N LEU A 75 28.65 30.64 -12.33
CA LEU A 75 28.75 30.15 -10.95
C LEU A 75 29.18 28.68 -10.85
N ARG A 76 29.32 28.00 -12.00
CA ARG A 76 29.65 26.58 -12.09
C ARG A 76 30.47 26.30 -13.34
N ALA A 77 31.47 25.42 -13.23
CA ALA A 77 32.36 25.07 -14.34
C ALA A 77 31.76 24.09 -15.36
N SER A 78 30.76 23.28 -14.97
CA SER A 78 30.08 22.33 -15.87
C SER A 78 28.56 22.53 -15.85
N PRO A 79 27.87 22.39 -17.00
CA PRO A 79 26.41 22.42 -17.07
C PRO A 79 25.75 21.17 -16.50
N GLU A 80 26.52 20.11 -16.24
CA GLU A 80 26.02 18.82 -15.78
C GLU A 80 25.90 18.75 -14.24
N SER A 81 24.90 18.01 -13.78
CA SER A 81 24.64 17.78 -12.36
C SER A 81 24.79 16.31 -12.01
N ALA A 82 25.82 15.97 -11.24
CA ALA A 82 26.00 14.63 -10.68
C ALA A 82 24.78 14.19 -9.85
N GLY A 83 24.17 15.12 -9.11
CA GLY A 83 22.93 14.87 -8.37
C GLY A 83 21.77 14.52 -9.30
N ALA A 84 21.59 15.24 -10.41
CA ALA A 84 20.55 14.90 -11.40
C ALA A 84 20.75 13.50 -11.98
N ALA A 85 21.99 13.13 -12.32
CA ALA A 85 22.33 11.80 -12.80
C ALA A 85 22.05 10.72 -11.75
N ALA A 86 22.41 10.96 -10.48
CA ALA A 86 22.16 10.03 -9.38
C ALA A 86 20.66 9.80 -9.15
N TYR A 87 19.86 10.87 -9.09
CA TYR A 87 18.40 10.77 -8.93
C TYR A 87 17.72 10.10 -10.13
N ALA A 88 18.18 10.37 -11.35
CA ALA A 88 17.70 9.67 -12.54
C ALA A 88 17.99 8.16 -12.47
N LYS A 89 19.19 7.77 -12.01
CA LYS A 89 19.56 6.37 -11.80
C LYS A 89 18.69 5.68 -10.75
N ILE A 90 18.41 6.35 -9.63
CA ILE A 90 17.47 5.84 -8.62
C ILE A 90 16.08 5.61 -9.24
N GLY A 91 15.57 6.58 -10.02
CA GLY A 91 14.28 6.44 -10.69
C GLY A 91 14.21 5.29 -11.69
N SER A 92 15.33 4.99 -12.37
CA SER A 92 15.46 3.82 -13.25
C SER A 92 15.45 2.51 -12.47
N ILE A 93 16.27 2.38 -11.43
CA ILE A 93 16.34 1.16 -10.59
C ILE A 93 15.00 0.86 -9.92
N LEU A 94 14.30 1.88 -9.43
CA LEU A 94 12.95 1.70 -8.86
C LEU A 94 11.94 1.25 -9.92
N GLY A 95 12.02 1.78 -11.14
CA GLY A 95 11.16 1.35 -12.25
C GLY A 95 11.39 -0.11 -12.64
N ASP A 96 12.66 -0.50 -12.67
CA ASP A 96 13.11 -1.87 -12.95
C ASP A 96 12.58 -2.83 -11.87
N SER A 97 12.87 -2.52 -10.61
CA SER A 97 12.41 -3.30 -9.44
C SER A 97 10.89 -3.47 -9.42
N ARG A 98 10.12 -2.41 -9.71
CA ARG A 98 8.66 -2.50 -9.78
C ARG A 98 8.18 -3.50 -10.82
N THR A 99 8.83 -3.54 -11.98
CA THR A 99 8.45 -4.46 -13.06
C THR A 99 8.77 -5.90 -12.67
N VAL A 100 9.88 -6.13 -11.96
CA VAL A 100 10.22 -7.43 -11.37
C VAL A 100 9.17 -7.86 -10.34
N TRP A 101 8.79 -6.98 -9.40
CA TRP A 101 7.78 -7.31 -8.40
C TRP A 101 6.40 -7.58 -8.98
N ARG A 102 6.07 -7.00 -10.14
CA ARG A 102 4.82 -7.27 -10.86
C ARG A 102 4.72 -8.67 -11.45
N PHE A 103 5.77 -9.50 -11.43
CA PHE A 103 5.64 -10.93 -11.78
C PHE A 103 4.60 -11.64 -10.92
N TRP A 104 4.50 -11.24 -9.65
CA TRP A 104 3.48 -11.74 -8.72
C TRP A 104 2.11 -11.12 -8.94
N GLY A 105 1.99 -10.11 -9.80
CA GLY A 105 0.76 -9.37 -10.08
C GLY A 105 -0.33 -10.19 -10.77
N LEU A 106 0.01 -11.32 -11.41
CA LEU A 106 -0.97 -12.19 -12.04
C LEU A 106 -1.79 -13.02 -11.02
N LEU A 107 -1.16 -13.42 -9.90
CA LEU A 107 -1.81 -14.19 -8.84
C LEU A 107 -3.04 -13.48 -8.23
N PRO A 108 -2.97 -12.21 -7.82
CA PRO A 108 -4.14 -11.51 -7.30
C PRO A 108 -5.21 -11.27 -8.38
N ILE A 109 -4.86 -11.18 -9.66
CA ILE A 109 -5.86 -11.09 -10.74
C ILE A 109 -6.65 -12.39 -10.86
N PHE A 110 -5.99 -13.56 -10.81
CA PHE A 110 -6.69 -14.85 -10.78
C PHE A 110 -7.58 -14.96 -9.54
N GLN A 111 -7.06 -14.60 -8.36
CA GLN A 111 -7.84 -14.61 -7.13
C GLN A 111 -9.07 -13.69 -7.24
N TRP A 112 -8.90 -12.48 -7.77
CA TRP A 112 -9.99 -11.53 -7.98
C TRP A 112 -11.04 -12.06 -8.95
N LEU A 113 -10.64 -12.60 -10.11
CA LEU A 113 -11.57 -13.19 -11.07
C LEU A 113 -12.35 -14.38 -10.49
N ILE A 114 -11.69 -15.24 -9.70
CA ILE A 114 -12.38 -16.33 -9.00
C ILE A 114 -13.39 -15.79 -7.97
N SER A 115 -13.00 -14.76 -7.21
CA SER A 115 -13.88 -14.12 -6.23
C SER A 115 -15.08 -13.46 -6.91
N LEU A 116 -14.85 -12.81 -8.06
CA LEU A 116 -15.89 -12.13 -8.83
C LEU A 116 -16.99 -13.11 -9.30
N GLU A 117 -16.61 -14.32 -9.69
CA GLU A 117 -17.58 -15.35 -10.11
C GLU A 117 -18.34 -15.97 -8.93
N ARG A 118 -17.71 -16.07 -7.76
CA ARG A 118 -18.33 -16.64 -6.55
C ARG A 118 -19.16 -15.63 -5.77
N SER A 119 -18.84 -14.35 -5.91
CA SER A 119 -19.47 -13.25 -5.19
C SER A 119 -19.65 -12.06 -6.14
N PRO A 120 -20.62 -12.17 -7.06
CA PRO A 120 -20.81 -11.15 -8.09
C PRO A 120 -21.30 -9.82 -7.49
N PRO A 121 -20.98 -8.68 -8.14
CA PRO A 121 -21.42 -7.37 -7.72
C PRO A 121 -22.94 -7.19 -7.87
N ALA A 122 -23.46 -6.11 -7.29
CA ALA A 122 -24.89 -5.82 -7.23
C ALA A 122 -25.57 -5.69 -8.61
N THR A 123 -24.83 -5.35 -9.66
CA THR A 123 -25.38 -5.15 -11.02
C THR A 123 -24.64 -6.02 -12.04
N ARG A 124 -25.37 -6.53 -13.05
CA ARG A 124 -24.76 -7.27 -14.17
C ARG A 124 -23.78 -6.42 -14.99
N ALA A 125 -24.06 -5.12 -15.11
CA ALA A 125 -23.18 -4.20 -15.81
C ALA A 125 -21.80 -4.13 -15.14
N LEU A 126 -21.77 -4.00 -13.81
CA LEU A 126 -20.53 -3.97 -13.03
C LEU A 126 -19.76 -5.30 -13.17
N LEU A 127 -20.47 -6.44 -13.09
CA LEU A 127 -19.87 -7.76 -13.33
C LEU A 127 -19.21 -7.87 -14.71
N THR A 128 -19.87 -7.39 -15.77
CA THR A 128 -19.30 -7.40 -17.12
C THR A 128 -18.07 -6.50 -17.21
N ILE A 129 -18.11 -5.31 -16.62
CA ILE A 129 -16.97 -4.38 -16.60
C ILE A 129 -15.77 -5.02 -15.88
N GLU A 130 -15.97 -5.57 -14.69
CA GLU A 130 -14.91 -6.20 -13.89
C GLU A 130 -14.32 -7.42 -14.60
N ARG A 131 -15.13 -8.24 -15.26
CA ARG A 131 -14.63 -9.35 -16.09
C ARG A 131 -13.73 -8.85 -17.21
N LEU A 132 -14.15 -7.81 -17.94
CA LEU A 132 -13.36 -7.23 -19.03
C LEU A 132 -12.05 -6.62 -18.50
N GLN A 133 -12.08 -6.01 -17.32
CA GLN A 133 -10.88 -5.52 -16.64
C GLN A 133 -9.93 -6.67 -16.28
N GLY A 134 -10.43 -7.76 -15.70
CA GLY A 134 -9.63 -8.94 -15.39
C GLY A 134 -9.01 -9.58 -16.64
N TRP A 135 -9.77 -9.73 -17.73
CA TRP A 135 -9.24 -10.21 -19.02
C TRP A 135 -8.16 -9.29 -19.60
N SER A 136 -8.36 -7.98 -19.49
CA SER A 136 -7.33 -7.00 -19.86
C SER A 136 -6.05 -7.20 -19.03
N MET A 137 -6.15 -7.39 -17.71
CA MET A 137 -4.99 -7.63 -16.85
C MET A 137 -4.30 -8.98 -17.11
N LEU A 138 -5.06 -10.03 -17.43
CA LEU A 138 -4.53 -11.33 -17.85
C LEU A 138 -3.71 -11.24 -19.16
N ALA A 139 -4.02 -10.28 -20.03
CA ALA A 139 -3.22 -10.01 -21.22
C ALA A 139 -2.03 -9.06 -20.93
N TYR A 140 -2.24 -8.04 -20.10
CA TYR A 140 -1.22 -7.05 -19.75
C TYR A 140 0.03 -7.67 -19.11
N TYR A 141 -0.14 -8.42 -18.01
CA TYR A 141 0.99 -8.91 -17.22
C TYR A 141 1.93 -9.82 -18.02
N PRO A 142 1.46 -10.87 -18.73
CA PRO A 142 2.35 -11.73 -19.51
C PRO A 142 3.11 -10.98 -20.61
N LEU A 143 2.46 -10.02 -21.28
CA LEU A 143 3.11 -9.21 -22.32
C LEU A 143 4.16 -8.27 -21.73
N GLU A 144 3.89 -7.65 -20.58
CA GLU A 144 4.86 -6.84 -19.84
C GLU A 144 6.07 -7.69 -19.40
N HIS A 145 5.82 -8.86 -18.81
CA HIS A 145 6.88 -9.76 -18.35
C HIS A 145 7.75 -10.25 -19.50
N LEU A 146 7.16 -10.65 -20.63
CA LEU A 146 7.91 -11.04 -21.83
C LEU A 146 8.74 -9.88 -22.38
N SER A 147 8.17 -8.68 -22.46
CA SER A 147 8.89 -7.47 -22.88
C SER A 147 10.08 -7.17 -21.97
N TYR A 148 9.88 -7.29 -20.65
CA TYR A 148 10.93 -7.12 -19.64
C TYR A 148 12.05 -8.14 -19.82
N LEU A 149 11.74 -9.44 -19.89
CA LEU A 149 12.73 -10.49 -20.05
C LEU A 149 13.53 -10.36 -21.36
N LEU A 150 12.89 -9.93 -22.45
CA LEU A 150 13.57 -9.67 -23.73
C LEU A 150 14.47 -8.44 -23.67
N SER A 151 14.00 -7.35 -23.06
CA SER A 151 14.77 -6.10 -22.94
C SER A 151 16.05 -6.29 -22.12
N HIS A 152 16.03 -7.24 -21.18
CA HIS A 152 17.19 -7.62 -20.36
C HIS A 152 18.01 -8.77 -20.95
N ASN A 153 17.69 -9.24 -22.16
CA ASN A 153 18.36 -10.37 -22.83
C ASN A 153 18.36 -11.67 -22.00
N ILE A 154 17.35 -11.86 -21.15
CA ILE A 154 17.19 -13.07 -20.33
C ILE A 154 16.63 -14.21 -21.19
N ILE A 155 15.76 -13.88 -22.16
CA ILE A 155 15.20 -14.83 -23.13
C ILE A 155 15.56 -14.43 -24.56
N PRO A 156 15.72 -15.40 -25.48
CA PRO A 156 16.00 -15.11 -26.88
C PRO A 156 14.78 -14.50 -27.59
N SER A 157 15.05 -13.68 -28.60
CA SER A 157 14.03 -13.02 -29.45
C SER A 157 13.27 -13.97 -30.38
N ALA A 158 13.65 -15.25 -30.45
CA ALA A 158 12.93 -16.28 -31.17
C ALA A 158 12.65 -17.45 -30.22
N LEU A 159 11.39 -17.61 -29.82
CA LEU A 159 10.95 -18.71 -28.96
C LEU A 159 10.17 -19.75 -29.76
N PRO A 160 10.28 -21.05 -29.42
CA PRO A 160 9.38 -22.06 -29.94
C PRO A 160 7.95 -21.74 -29.50
N SER A 161 6.99 -21.83 -30.41
CA SER A 161 5.58 -21.57 -30.10
C SER A 161 5.12 -22.44 -28.92
N PRO A 162 4.49 -21.90 -27.86
CA PRO A 162 3.96 -22.72 -26.76
C PRO A 162 2.88 -23.70 -27.23
N LEU A 163 2.16 -23.37 -28.30
CA LEU A 163 1.21 -24.29 -28.94
C LEU A 163 1.88 -25.51 -29.59
N SER A 164 3.20 -25.45 -29.84
CA SER A 164 3.96 -26.62 -30.31
C SER A 164 4.22 -27.65 -29.20
N LEU A 165 3.98 -27.33 -27.93
CA LEU A 165 3.99 -28.31 -26.84
C LEU A 165 2.72 -29.17 -26.83
N PHE A 166 1.61 -28.64 -27.35
CA PHE A 166 0.31 -29.32 -27.40
C PHE A 166 -0.04 -29.87 -28.79
N SER A 167 0.86 -29.69 -29.77
CA SER A 167 0.65 -30.12 -31.15
C SER A 167 1.73 -31.11 -31.57
N SER A 168 1.33 -32.37 -31.75
CA SER A 168 2.15 -33.43 -32.36
C SER A 168 2.34 -33.11 -33.84
N SER A 169 3.30 -32.26 -34.17
CA SER A 169 3.61 -31.95 -35.57
C SER A 169 4.31 -33.15 -36.23
N PRO A 170 3.79 -33.70 -37.34
CA PRO A 170 4.41 -34.83 -38.05
C PRO A 170 5.78 -34.50 -38.68
N SER A 171 6.11 -33.21 -38.79
CA SER A 171 7.30 -32.72 -39.51
C SER A 171 8.51 -32.42 -38.61
N GLY A 172 8.39 -32.51 -37.27
CA GLY A 172 9.49 -32.23 -36.33
C GLY A 172 9.99 -30.76 -36.28
N LYS A 173 9.51 -29.88 -37.16
CA LYS A 173 9.92 -28.47 -37.24
C LYS A 173 9.11 -27.62 -36.26
N LYS A 174 9.73 -27.22 -35.15
CA LYS A 174 9.12 -26.28 -34.18
C LYS A 174 8.97 -24.90 -34.84
N LYS A 175 7.74 -24.40 -34.95
CA LYS A 175 7.47 -23.04 -35.45
C LYS A 175 8.02 -22.02 -34.44
N LEU A 176 9.02 -21.27 -34.86
CA LEU A 176 9.61 -20.18 -34.06
C LEU A 176 8.75 -18.92 -34.20
N ILE A 177 8.43 -18.29 -33.07
CA ILE A 177 7.77 -16.99 -32.99
C ILE A 177 8.86 -15.96 -32.71
N LYS A 178 8.99 -14.97 -33.61
CA LYS A 178 9.83 -13.80 -33.38
C LYS A 178 9.11 -12.85 -32.43
N LEU A 179 9.73 -12.58 -31.30
CA LEU A 179 9.25 -11.67 -30.28
C LEU A 179 10.04 -10.36 -30.36
N ASP A 180 9.31 -9.26 -30.23
CA ASP A 180 9.86 -7.91 -30.23
C ASP A 180 9.48 -7.23 -28.93
N ALA A 181 10.48 -6.80 -28.15
CA ALA A 181 10.26 -6.22 -26.83
C ALA A 181 9.41 -4.95 -26.90
N GLY A 182 9.62 -4.10 -27.91
CA GLY A 182 8.88 -2.86 -28.12
C GLY A 182 7.41 -3.10 -28.41
N LYS A 183 7.09 -4.02 -29.33
CA LYS A 183 5.70 -4.41 -29.64
C LYS A 183 5.00 -5.04 -28.45
N LEU A 184 5.69 -5.90 -27.69
CA LEU A 184 5.12 -6.50 -26.48
C LEU A 184 4.82 -5.43 -25.43
N SER A 185 5.74 -4.48 -25.21
CA SER A 185 5.51 -3.33 -24.31
C SER A 185 4.36 -2.44 -24.78
N LEU A 186 4.22 -2.24 -26.09
CA LEU A 186 3.16 -1.43 -26.66
C LEU A 186 1.79 -2.10 -26.48
N TRP A 187 1.69 -3.41 -26.72
CA TRP A 187 0.44 -4.14 -26.52
C TRP A 187 0.09 -4.30 -25.04
N SER A 188 1.07 -4.54 -24.17
CA SER A 188 0.82 -4.58 -22.72
C SER A 188 0.22 -3.26 -22.25
N THR A 189 0.83 -2.13 -22.58
CA THR A 189 0.33 -0.79 -22.20
C THR A 189 -1.03 -0.47 -22.82
N ARG A 190 -1.37 -0.99 -24.01
CA ARG A 190 -2.72 -0.91 -24.58
C ARG A 190 -3.75 -1.67 -23.75
N PHE A 191 -3.44 -2.88 -23.30
CA PHE A 191 -4.33 -3.61 -22.39
C PHE A 191 -4.48 -2.84 -21.08
N TRP A 192 -3.40 -2.31 -20.52
CA TRP A 192 -3.50 -1.45 -19.35
C TRP A 192 -4.36 -0.19 -19.59
N ALA A 193 -4.26 0.44 -20.76
CA ALA A 193 -5.15 1.54 -21.13
C ALA A 193 -6.62 1.10 -21.15
N VAL A 194 -6.93 -0.06 -21.75
CA VAL A 194 -8.29 -0.64 -21.73
C VAL A 194 -8.79 -0.80 -20.29
N TYR A 195 -7.97 -1.30 -19.37
CA TYR A 195 -8.34 -1.40 -17.96
C TYR A 195 -8.69 -0.04 -17.36
N VAL A 196 -7.88 0.99 -17.60
CA VAL A 196 -8.13 2.35 -17.07
C VAL A 196 -9.43 2.94 -17.63
N PHE A 197 -9.71 2.78 -18.93
CA PHE A 197 -10.99 3.21 -19.51
C PHE A 197 -12.18 2.46 -18.92
N LEU A 198 -12.08 1.13 -18.77
CA LEU A 198 -13.09 0.33 -18.09
C LEU A 198 -13.24 0.73 -16.62
N HIS A 199 -12.17 1.17 -15.96
CA HIS A 199 -12.21 1.63 -14.59
C HIS A 199 -13.02 2.93 -14.45
N PHE A 200 -12.99 3.85 -15.43
CA PHE A 200 -13.92 4.98 -15.43
C PHE A 200 -15.39 4.54 -15.58
N ALA A 201 -15.66 3.50 -16.37
CA ALA A 201 -17.00 2.92 -16.46
C ALA A 201 -17.43 2.28 -15.13
N HIS A 202 -16.53 1.55 -14.47
CA HIS A 202 -16.71 1.00 -13.13
C HIS A 202 -17.05 2.10 -12.11
N LEU A 203 -16.26 3.18 -12.08
CA LEU A 203 -16.48 4.32 -11.19
C LEU A 203 -17.84 5.00 -11.44
N TRP A 204 -18.34 5.01 -12.67
CA TRP A 204 -19.68 5.53 -12.93
C TRP A 204 -20.74 4.65 -12.24
N GLU A 205 -20.67 3.33 -12.39
CA GLU A 205 -21.59 2.41 -11.73
C GLU A 205 -21.48 2.51 -10.19
N ASP A 206 -20.26 2.58 -9.64
CA ASP A 206 -20.04 2.80 -8.21
C ASP A 206 -20.69 4.09 -7.71
N ARG A 207 -20.53 5.19 -8.45
CA ARG A 207 -21.15 6.47 -8.09
C ARG A 207 -22.68 6.36 -8.05
N LYS A 208 -23.28 5.62 -8.99
CA LYS A 208 -24.74 5.37 -8.98
C LYS A 208 -25.14 4.62 -7.72
N LEU A 209 -24.42 3.54 -7.38
CA LEU A 209 -24.67 2.72 -6.19
C LEU A 209 -24.49 3.52 -4.89
N LEU A 210 -23.46 4.37 -4.79
CA LEU A 210 -23.22 5.22 -3.63
C LEU A 210 -24.34 6.24 -3.43
N ILE A 211 -24.80 6.89 -4.51
CA ILE A 211 -25.93 7.84 -4.44
C ILE A 211 -27.21 7.10 -4.03
N GLN A 212 -27.49 5.93 -4.61
CA GLN A 212 -28.66 5.12 -4.27
C GLN A 212 -28.64 4.70 -2.80
N ARG A 213 -27.49 4.24 -2.29
CA ARG A 213 -27.31 3.87 -0.88
C ARG A 213 -27.55 5.06 0.05
N GLY A 214 -26.99 6.24 -0.26
CA GLY A 214 -27.23 7.45 0.52
C GLY A 214 -28.70 7.86 0.56
N ARG A 215 -29.41 7.75 -0.56
CA ARG A 215 -30.86 8.01 -0.63
C ARG A 215 -31.66 6.97 0.17
N ALA A 216 -31.31 5.68 0.05
CA ALA A 216 -31.97 4.60 0.78
C ALA A 216 -31.84 4.77 2.30
N LEU A 217 -30.64 5.11 2.79
CA LEU A 217 -30.42 5.40 4.22
C LEU A 217 -31.23 6.60 4.70
N LYS A 218 -31.24 7.70 3.93
CA LYS A 218 -32.05 8.88 4.29
C LYS A 218 -33.56 8.56 4.34
N LYS A 219 -34.04 7.72 3.41
CA LYS A 219 -35.44 7.27 3.39
C LYS A 219 -35.76 6.37 4.58
N ALA A 220 -34.89 5.41 4.90
CA ALA A 220 -35.05 4.51 6.04
C ALA A 220 -35.10 5.26 7.40
N ARG A 221 -34.50 6.45 7.46
CA ARG A 221 -34.51 7.33 8.64
C ARG A 221 -35.65 8.34 8.68
N GLY A 222 -36.55 8.34 7.69
CA GLY A 222 -37.75 9.21 7.72
C GLY A 222 -37.45 10.72 7.86
N GLY A 223 -36.28 11.18 7.42
CA GLY A 223 -35.89 12.60 7.53
C GLY A 223 -35.14 13.00 8.81
N SER A 224 -34.97 12.09 9.78
CA SER A 224 -34.21 12.33 11.03
C SER A 224 -32.69 12.49 10.86
N GLY A 225 -32.21 12.46 9.61
CA GLY A 225 -30.78 12.52 9.29
C GLY A 225 -30.08 11.18 9.43
N LEU A 226 -28.82 11.12 8.99
CA LEU A 226 -27.94 9.95 9.16
C LEU A 226 -27.34 9.95 10.56
N THR A 227 -27.16 8.77 11.15
CA THR A 227 -26.39 8.63 12.40
C THR A 227 -24.93 9.06 12.19
N VAL A 228 -24.20 9.30 13.28
CA VAL A 228 -22.77 9.65 13.21
C VAL A 228 -21.98 8.56 12.49
N GLU A 229 -22.28 7.30 12.78
CA GLU A 229 -21.64 6.13 12.16
C GLU A 229 -21.97 6.00 10.67
N GLU A 230 -23.24 6.15 10.29
CA GLU A 230 -23.67 6.09 8.88
C GLU A 230 -23.07 7.24 8.06
N ARG A 231 -23.01 8.45 8.66
CA ARG A 231 -22.34 9.60 8.04
C ARG A 231 -20.85 9.34 7.85
N ARG A 232 -20.19 8.72 8.83
CA ARG A 232 -18.78 8.35 8.77
C ARG A 232 -18.52 7.28 7.72
N ASP A 233 -19.32 6.20 7.67
CA ASP A 233 -19.24 5.14 6.65
C ASP A 233 -19.44 5.74 5.25
N MET A 234 -20.48 6.55 5.06
CA MET A 234 -20.75 7.20 3.78
C MET A 234 -19.62 8.14 3.38
N GLY A 235 -19.10 8.94 4.32
CA GLY A 235 -17.94 9.81 4.08
C GLY A 235 -16.68 9.03 3.68
N GLY A 236 -16.41 7.91 4.34
CA GLY A 236 -15.30 7.01 3.99
C GLY A 236 -15.43 6.43 2.59
N ARG A 237 -16.63 5.98 2.20
CA ARG A 237 -16.90 5.48 0.84
C ARG A 237 -16.72 6.54 -0.23
N TRP A 238 -17.17 7.78 0.03
CA TRP A 238 -16.94 8.89 -0.89
C TRP A 238 -15.46 9.27 -0.98
N ASP A 239 -14.71 9.24 0.13
CA ASP A 239 -13.27 9.48 0.11
C ASP A 239 -12.52 8.39 -0.67
N ALA A 240 -12.91 7.12 -0.54
CA ALA A 240 -12.37 6.03 -1.34
C ALA A 240 -12.69 6.22 -2.83
N PHE A 241 -13.94 6.53 -3.18
CA PHE A 241 -14.36 6.83 -4.55
C PHE A 241 -13.53 7.95 -5.18
N TRP A 242 -13.38 9.09 -4.48
CA TRP A 242 -12.60 10.21 -5.01
C TRP A 242 -11.12 9.90 -5.12
N SER A 243 -10.59 9.06 -4.22
CA SER A 243 -9.20 8.60 -4.33
C SER A 243 -8.99 7.80 -5.61
N GLU A 244 -9.88 6.84 -5.92
CA GLU A 244 -9.81 6.06 -7.16
C GLU A 244 -9.95 6.92 -8.41
N VAL A 245 -10.85 7.92 -8.38
CA VAL A 245 -10.98 8.90 -9.47
C VAL A 245 -9.66 9.64 -9.71
N VAL A 246 -9.03 10.17 -8.67
CA VAL A 246 -7.78 10.94 -8.78
C VAL A 246 -6.61 10.05 -9.24
N VAL A 247 -6.51 8.82 -8.72
CA VAL A 247 -5.51 7.83 -9.15
C VAL A 247 -5.63 7.57 -10.65
N ASN A 248 -6.84 7.29 -11.14
CA ASN A 248 -7.07 6.98 -12.54
C ASN A 248 -6.94 8.20 -13.46
N LEU A 249 -7.25 9.42 -12.97
CA LEU A 249 -6.93 10.66 -13.69
C LEU A 249 -5.42 10.88 -13.84
N GLY A 250 -4.61 10.45 -12.86
CA GLY A 250 -3.16 10.41 -12.98
C GLY A 250 -2.68 9.35 -13.98
N TYR A 251 -3.28 8.16 -13.99
CA TYR A 251 -2.88 7.11 -14.93
C TYR A 251 -3.35 7.32 -16.37
N LEU A 252 -4.51 7.94 -16.59
CA LEU A 252 -5.11 8.12 -17.92
C LEU A 252 -4.16 8.74 -18.97
N PRO A 253 -3.51 9.91 -18.72
CA PRO A 253 -2.57 10.47 -19.70
C PRO A 253 -1.33 9.59 -19.90
N LEU A 254 -0.92 8.83 -18.88
CA LEU A 254 0.23 7.93 -18.95
C LEU A 254 -0.06 6.69 -19.80
N THR A 255 -1.21 6.07 -19.61
CA THR A 255 -1.60 4.89 -20.39
C THR A 255 -1.84 5.24 -21.86
N ILE A 256 -2.40 6.41 -22.14
CA ILE A 256 -2.51 6.93 -23.51
C ILE A 256 -1.10 7.18 -24.09
N HIS A 257 -0.21 7.85 -23.34
CA HIS A 257 1.13 8.12 -23.82
C HIS A 257 1.90 6.83 -24.16
N TRP A 258 1.88 5.81 -23.29
CA TRP A 258 2.65 4.59 -23.53
C TRP A 258 1.99 3.60 -24.50
N SER A 259 0.69 3.73 -24.79
CA SER A 259 -0.01 2.89 -25.77
C SER A 259 0.17 3.33 -27.23
N LEU A 260 0.79 4.48 -27.46
CA LEU A 260 1.09 5.05 -28.78
C LEU A 260 2.57 4.86 -29.14
N GLU A 261 2.86 4.47 -30.38
CA GLU A 261 4.23 4.19 -30.84
C GLU A 261 5.19 5.38 -30.70
N LYS A 262 4.69 6.61 -30.90
CA LYS A 262 5.47 7.85 -30.78
C LYS A 262 5.28 8.55 -29.44
N GLY A 263 4.36 8.07 -28.62
CA GLY A 263 3.90 8.75 -27.42
C GLY A 263 3.14 10.05 -27.65
N LEU A 264 2.32 10.45 -26.67
CA LEU A 264 1.61 11.73 -26.67
C LEU A 264 2.40 12.85 -25.99
N ILE A 265 2.99 12.57 -24.83
CA ILE A 265 3.71 13.52 -23.99
C ILE A 265 5.16 13.66 -24.50
N LYS A 266 5.55 14.88 -24.87
CA LYS A 266 6.91 15.19 -25.34
C LYS A 266 7.90 15.57 -24.22
N ASN A 267 7.37 16.03 -23.08
CA ASN A 267 8.19 16.46 -21.95
C ASN A 267 7.94 15.52 -20.77
N ASP A 268 8.98 14.77 -20.40
CA ASP A 268 8.96 13.75 -19.34
C ASP A 268 8.57 14.30 -17.96
N VAL A 269 8.66 15.61 -17.74
CA VAL A 269 8.16 16.23 -16.50
C VAL A 269 6.67 15.93 -16.30
N TRP A 270 5.87 15.91 -17.36
CA TRP A 270 4.45 15.57 -17.26
C TRP A 270 4.24 14.09 -16.91
N VAL A 271 5.09 13.19 -17.42
CA VAL A 271 5.08 11.78 -17.02
C VAL A 271 5.38 11.65 -15.52
N GLY A 272 6.37 12.40 -15.03
CA GLY A 272 6.69 12.50 -13.61
C GLY A 272 5.52 13.03 -12.77
N LEU A 273 4.87 14.10 -13.23
CA LEU A 273 3.79 14.77 -12.51
C LEU A 273 2.56 13.87 -12.37
N PHE A 274 2.06 13.34 -13.49
CA PHE A 274 0.87 12.48 -13.48
C PHE A 274 1.12 11.20 -12.69
N GLY A 275 2.32 10.62 -12.82
CA GLY A 275 2.73 9.45 -12.03
C GLY A 275 2.82 9.75 -10.54
N LEU A 276 3.30 10.93 -10.15
CA LEU A 276 3.37 11.34 -8.75
C LEU A 276 1.98 11.55 -8.15
N VAL A 277 1.06 12.17 -8.88
CA VAL A 277 -0.35 12.35 -8.43
C VAL A 277 -0.99 11.01 -8.15
N ALA A 278 -0.85 10.05 -9.07
CA ALA A 278 -1.35 8.69 -8.86
C ALA A 278 -0.69 8.03 -7.65
N ALA A 279 0.65 8.07 -7.57
CA ALA A 279 1.40 7.42 -6.51
C ALA A 279 1.09 7.97 -5.12
N VAL A 280 1.02 9.30 -4.95
CA VAL A 280 0.71 9.95 -3.67
C VAL A 280 -0.72 9.63 -3.24
N THR A 281 -1.66 9.62 -4.18
CA THR A 281 -3.06 9.31 -3.86
C THR A 281 -3.22 7.85 -3.47
N SER A 282 -2.62 6.91 -4.21
CA SER A 282 -2.59 5.48 -3.85
C SER A 282 -1.90 5.25 -2.50
N PHE A 283 -0.80 5.97 -2.22
CA PHE A 283 -0.11 5.91 -0.94
C PHE A 283 -1.03 6.37 0.20
N ARG A 284 -1.72 7.50 0.03
CA ARG A 284 -2.69 8.03 1.00
C ARG A 284 -3.81 7.02 1.26
N SER A 285 -4.36 6.41 0.21
CA SER A 285 -5.43 5.40 0.35
C SER A 285 -4.96 4.18 1.12
N GLY A 286 -3.80 3.63 0.78
CA GLY A 286 -3.24 2.47 1.48
C GLY A 286 -2.83 2.79 2.92
N TRP A 287 -2.34 4.01 3.19
CA TRP A 287 -2.07 4.49 4.53
C TRP A 287 -3.33 4.48 5.40
N LYS A 288 -4.45 5.00 4.86
CA LYS A 288 -5.74 4.98 5.57
C LYS A 288 -6.26 3.55 5.77
N ALA A 289 -6.13 2.68 4.76
CA ALA A 289 -6.62 1.30 4.82
C ALA A 289 -5.88 0.45 5.86
N THR A 290 -4.65 0.82 6.21
CA THR A 290 -3.83 0.13 7.21
C THR A 290 -3.88 0.79 8.58
N ALA A 291 -4.66 1.86 8.80
CA ALA A 291 -4.79 2.46 10.12
C ALA A 291 -5.60 1.56 11.07
N LEU A 292 -5.23 1.51 12.36
CA LEU A 292 -6.03 0.79 13.37
C LEU A 292 -7.35 1.54 13.65
N PRO A 293 -8.43 0.83 14.03
CA PRO A 293 -9.62 1.47 14.55
C PRO A 293 -9.28 2.35 15.76
N PRO A 294 -9.95 3.50 15.96
CA PRO A 294 -9.76 4.28 17.17
C PRO A 294 -10.12 3.43 18.40
N PRO A 295 -9.44 3.62 19.54
CA PRO A 295 -9.77 2.89 20.76
C PRO A 295 -11.22 3.17 21.17
N PRO A 296 -11.88 2.21 21.84
CA PRO A 296 -13.23 2.41 22.35
C PRO A 296 -13.30 3.67 23.23
N PRO A 297 -14.42 4.41 23.22
CA PRO A 297 -14.61 5.51 24.15
C PRO A 297 -14.43 5.00 25.59
N ALA A 298 -13.66 5.75 26.38
CA ALA A 298 -13.42 5.40 27.79
C ALA A 298 -14.78 5.23 28.50
N PRO A 299 -14.96 4.18 29.32
CA PRO A 299 -16.18 4.04 30.11
C PRO A 299 -16.40 5.31 30.93
N PRO A 300 -17.65 5.79 31.06
CA PRO A 300 -17.94 6.97 31.85
C PRO A 300 -17.35 6.79 33.24
N ALA A 301 -16.58 7.79 33.69
CA ALA A 301 -15.92 7.75 35.00
C ALA A 301 -16.94 7.31 36.04
N ALA A 302 -16.65 6.18 36.71
CA ALA A 302 -17.50 5.66 37.75
C ALA A 302 -17.77 6.79 38.75
N ALA A 303 -19.05 7.08 38.99
CA ALA A 303 -19.45 8.05 40.00
C ALA A 303 -18.74 7.70 41.32
N PRO A 304 -18.23 8.70 42.06
CA PRO A 304 -17.53 8.43 43.31
C PRO A 304 -18.44 7.61 44.22
N ALA A 305 -17.94 6.45 44.65
CA ALA A 305 -18.66 5.56 45.56
C ALA A 305 -19.07 6.34 46.82
N PRO A 306 -20.30 6.17 47.33
CA PRO A 306 -20.73 6.84 48.55
C PRO A 306 -19.79 6.42 49.69
N ALA A 307 -19.29 7.43 50.42
CA ALA A 307 -18.41 7.23 51.56
C ALA A 307 -19.03 6.23 52.53
N LEU A 308 -18.34 5.11 52.77
CA LEU A 308 -18.70 4.16 53.81
C LEU A 308 -18.73 4.88 55.16
N ALA A 309 -19.93 5.06 55.69
CA ALA A 309 -20.13 5.40 57.09
C ALA A 309 -19.63 4.23 57.94
N ALA A 310 -18.68 4.51 58.84
CA ALA A 310 -18.22 3.57 59.83
C ALA A 310 -19.35 3.20 60.80
N SER A 311 -19.55 1.90 61.05
CA SER A 311 -20.20 1.43 62.28
C SER A 311 -19.78 -0.03 62.60
N PRO A 312 -19.70 -0.41 63.88
CA PRO A 312 -18.71 -1.37 64.39
C PRO A 312 -19.31 -2.76 64.67
N ALA A 313 -18.60 -3.82 64.29
CA ALA A 313 -18.82 -5.16 64.84
C ALA A 313 -17.55 -6.00 64.61
N ALA A 314 -16.51 -5.72 65.39
CA ALA A 314 -15.29 -6.52 65.45
C ALA A 314 -15.19 -7.16 66.84
N THR A 315 -16.11 -8.08 67.14
CA THR A 315 -15.99 -9.01 68.27
C THR A 315 -17.07 -10.07 68.11
N GLU A 316 -16.81 -11.14 67.34
CA GLU A 316 -17.39 -12.47 67.62
C GLU A 316 -16.85 -13.60 66.73
N GLU A 317 -16.36 -13.32 65.52
CA GLU A 317 -16.05 -14.39 64.54
C GLU A 317 -14.67 -15.05 64.68
N LYS A 318 -13.97 -14.85 65.82
CA LYS A 318 -12.68 -15.52 66.08
C LYS A 318 -12.81 -16.77 66.97
N LYS A 319 -14.04 -17.26 67.17
CA LYS A 319 -14.34 -18.45 67.99
C LYS A 319 -14.89 -19.65 67.21
N GLU A 320 -15.27 -19.52 65.94
CA GLU A 320 -15.42 -20.65 65.01
C GLU A 320 -14.10 -20.89 64.26
N GLU A 321 -13.07 -20.96 65.08
CA GLU A 321 -11.91 -21.76 64.81
C GLU A 321 -12.37 -23.23 64.73
N VAL A 322 -11.64 -24.01 63.94
CA VAL A 322 -11.42 -25.44 64.14
C VAL A 322 -12.38 -26.46 63.49
N GLU A 323 -13.68 -26.23 63.26
CA GLU A 323 -14.55 -27.41 62.98
C GLU A 323 -14.70 -27.92 61.53
N GLU A 324 -14.54 -27.12 60.47
CA GLU A 324 -14.81 -27.61 59.09
C GLU A 324 -13.54 -27.84 58.26
N LYS A 325 -12.58 -28.53 58.86
CA LYS A 325 -11.39 -29.08 58.20
C LYS A 325 -11.52 -30.59 57.98
N VAL A 326 -12.68 -31.10 57.54
CA VAL A 326 -12.87 -32.51 57.18
C VAL A 326 -13.96 -32.63 56.10
N GLY A 327 -13.59 -32.91 54.85
CA GLY A 327 -14.57 -33.15 53.77
C GLY A 327 -14.02 -32.80 52.39
N ALA A 328 -13.06 -33.57 51.87
CA ALA A 328 -13.35 -34.55 50.82
C ALA A 328 -13.05 -34.00 49.41
N THR A 329 -11.84 -34.33 48.98
CA THR A 329 -11.41 -34.67 47.61
C THR A 329 -12.47 -35.39 46.77
N GLY A 330 -12.58 -35.08 45.47
CA GLY A 330 -13.05 -36.06 44.48
C GLY A 330 -13.72 -35.55 43.19
N TYR A 331 -13.05 -35.87 42.08
CA TYR A 331 -13.57 -36.28 40.76
C TYR A 331 -13.94 -35.28 39.65
N GLU A 332 -13.16 -35.44 38.58
CA GLU A 332 -13.44 -35.29 37.15
C GLU A 332 -14.85 -35.74 36.74
N LEU A 333 -15.45 -34.95 35.84
CA LEU A 333 -15.90 -35.33 34.49
C LEU A 333 -15.95 -34.08 33.60
#